data_AF-A0A7G9SKI6-F1
#
_entry.id   AF-A0A7G9SKI6-F1
#
_cell.length_a   1.000
_cell.length_b   1.000
_cell.length_c   1.000
_cell.angle_alpha   90.00
_cell.angle_beta   90.00
_cell.angle_gamma   90.00
#
_symmetry.space_group_name_H-M   'P 1'
#
loop_
_entity.id
_entity.type
_entity.pdbx_description
1 polymer ?
#
loop_
_entity_poly.entity_id
_entity_poly.type
_entity_poly.pdbx_seq_one_letter_code
_entity_poly.pdbx_strand_id
1 'polypeptide(L)'
;MFLGLVPVLVGVFAVQSGTVQSVTRLVVQDEVILRVPVMPRPAAPRVEWVEKKGPKCIPATEIRRAILSGPEEVDFILSNRERVRARLEDGCEALDFYAGFYLQPEDWRICAERDEVHSRMGASCTIERFRHLVPRERD
;
A
#
# COMPACT_ATOMS: atom_id res chain seq x y z
N MET A 1 54.35 -44.11 58.22
CA MET A 1 54.28 -42.89 57.40
C MET A 1 54.13 -43.31 55.95
N PHE A 2 52.90 -43.52 55.47
CA PHE A 2 52.60 -43.86 54.07
C PHE A 2 52.12 -42.59 53.37
N LEU A 3 52.92 -42.04 52.45
CA LEU A 3 52.53 -40.92 51.59
C LEU A 3 51.56 -41.45 50.52
N GLY A 4 50.29 -41.03 50.61
CA GLY A 4 49.28 -41.29 49.58
C GLY A 4 49.47 -40.37 48.37
N LEU A 5 49.54 -40.96 47.18
CA LEU A 5 49.51 -40.27 45.90
C LEU A 5 48.05 -40.14 45.45
N VAL A 6 47.51 -38.92 45.44
CA VAL A 6 46.19 -38.61 44.89
C VAL A 6 46.35 -38.18 43.43
N PRO A 7 45.66 -38.81 42.45
CA PRO A 7 45.73 -38.36 41.07
C PRO A 7 44.84 -37.14 40.91
N VAL A 8 45.43 -36.02 40.50
CA VAL A 8 44.70 -34.80 40.16
C VAL A 8 44.04 -35.00 38.80
N LEU A 9 42.71 -35.08 38.79
CA LEU A 9 41.87 -35.06 37.58
C LEU A 9 41.99 -33.68 36.93
N VAL A 10 42.72 -33.59 35.82
CA VAL A 10 42.77 -32.41 34.95
C VAL A 10 41.50 -32.43 34.07
N GLY A 11 40.52 -31.60 34.42
CA GLY A 11 39.33 -31.38 33.60
C GLY A 11 39.64 -30.48 32.40
N VAL A 12 39.43 -30.98 31.19
CA VAL A 12 39.53 -30.20 29.95
C VAL A 12 38.24 -29.40 29.78
N PHE A 13 38.27 -28.10 30.07
CA PHE A 13 37.19 -27.19 29.70
C PHE A 13 37.33 -26.83 28.22
N ALA A 14 36.48 -27.39 27.37
CA ALA A 14 36.34 -26.94 25.99
C ALA A 14 35.54 -25.62 25.96
N VAL A 15 36.24 -24.50 25.80
CA VAL A 15 35.61 -23.21 25.49
C VAL A 15 35.16 -23.26 24.03
N GLN A 16 33.87 -23.45 23.81
CA GLN A 16 33.28 -23.30 22.48
C GLN A 16 33.12 -21.81 22.20
N SER A 17 34.06 -21.24 21.45
CA SER A 17 33.96 -19.89 20.93
C SER A 17 32.79 -19.82 19.96
N GLY A 18 31.67 -19.25 20.42
CA GLY A 18 30.50 -19.00 19.58
C GLY A 18 30.89 -18.15 18.37
N THR A 19 30.61 -18.66 17.18
CA THR A 19 30.91 -17.99 15.92
C THR A 19 30.09 -16.72 15.79
N VAL A 20 30.78 -15.58 15.75
CA VAL A 20 30.18 -14.28 15.42
C VAL A 20 29.72 -14.32 13.97
N GLN A 21 28.40 -14.37 13.75
CA GLN A 21 27.82 -14.31 12.42
C GLN A 21 28.03 -12.90 11.86
N SER A 22 28.92 -12.76 10.86
CA SER A 22 29.12 -11.51 10.14
C SER A 22 28.22 -11.50 8.90
N VAL A 23 27.43 -10.43 8.74
CA VAL A 23 26.56 -10.25 7.58
C VAL A 23 27.42 -9.81 6.39
N THR A 24 27.60 -10.69 5.39
CA THR A 24 28.50 -10.43 4.24
C THR A 24 27.89 -9.49 3.19
N ARG A 25 26.56 -9.35 3.16
CA ARG A 25 25.86 -8.48 2.20
C ARG A 25 24.48 -8.07 2.74
N LEU A 26 24.26 -6.76 2.86
CA LEU A 26 22.96 -6.16 3.13
C LEU A 26 22.46 -5.51 1.83
N VAL A 27 21.30 -5.93 1.32
CA VAL A 27 20.63 -5.30 0.18
C VAL A 27 19.33 -4.69 0.71
N VAL A 28 19.23 -3.36 0.68
CA VAL A 28 18.01 -2.63 1.07
C VAL A 28 17.22 -2.36 -0.21
N GLN A 29 16.00 -2.87 -0.30
CA GLN A 29 15.04 -2.53 -1.34
C GLN A 29 14.07 -1.50 -0.78
N ASP A 30 14.07 -0.30 -1.34
CA ASP A 30 13.14 0.76 -0.95
C ASP A 30 11.82 0.57 -1.69
N GLU A 31 10.75 0.21 -0.96
CA GLU A 31 9.39 0.10 -1.48
C GLU A 31 8.47 1.05 -0.72
N VAL A 32 7.65 1.82 -1.46
CA VAL A 32 6.74 2.81 -0.88
C VAL A 32 5.33 2.24 -0.84
N ILE A 33 4.78 2.07 0.35
CA ILE A 33 3.37 1.72 0.55
C ILE A 33 2.60 3.00 0.88
N LEU A 34 1.80 3.48 -0.08
CA LEU A 34 0.96 4.66 0.09
C LEU A 34 -0.37 4.28 0.72
N ARG A 35 -0.61 4.71 1.96
CA ARG A 35 -1.91 4.56 2.62
C ARG A 35 -2.84 5.70 2.24
N VAL A 36 -3.95 5.38 1.59
CA VAL A 36 -4.94 6.38 1.18
C VAL A 36 -6.13 6.40 2.15
N PRO A 37 -6.45 7.54 2.78
CA PRO A 37 -7.67 7.66 3.58
C PRO A 37 -8.90 7.68 2.67
N VAL A 38 -9.90 6.87 3.00
CA VAL A 38 -11.14 6.73 2.24
C VAL A 38 -12.29 7.40 2.99
N MET A 39 -13.14 8.11 2.26
CA MET A 39 -14.33 8.76 2.80
C MET A 39 -15.60 8.21 2.13
N PRO A 40 -16.71 8.08 2.87
CA PRO A 40 -18.01 7.78 2.27
C PRO A 40 -18.42 8.89 1.29
N ARG A 41 -19.24 8.51 0.30
CA ARG A 41 -19.93 9.48 -0.55
C ARG A 41 -20.84 10.36 0.30
N PRO A 42 -20.85 11.70 0.12
CA PRO A 42 -21.81 12.57 0.78
C PRO A 42 -23.24 12.21 0.36
N ALA A 43 -24.18 12.20 1.31
CA ALA A 43 -25.58 11.84 1.07
C ALA A 43 -26.31 12.80 0.11
N ALA A 44 -25.94 14.09 0.11
CA ALA A 44 -26.53 15.11 -0.76
C ALA A 44 -25.42 15.93 -1.45
N PRO A 45 -24.87 15.46 -2.59
CA PRO A 45 -23.87 16.21 -3.32
C PRO A 45 -24.52 17.45 -3.97
N ARG A 46 -23.95 18.63 -3.73
CA ARG A 46 -24.37 19.89 -4.39
C ARG A 46 -23.89 20.01 -5.84
N VAL A 47 -23.01 19.12 -6.26
CA VAL A 47 -22.30 19.14 -7.54
C VAL A 47 -22.50 17.78 -8.21
N GLU A 48 -22.90 17.80 -9.46
CA GLU A 48 -22.86 16.65 -10.35
C GLU A 48 -21.45 16.52 -10.95
N TRP A 49 -20.96 15.30 -11.09
CA TRP A 49 -19.65 15.05 -11.70
C TRP A 49 -19.83 14.49 -13.09
N VAL A 50 -19.28 15.20 -14.08
CA VAL A 50 -19.28 14.75 -15.47
C VAL A 50 -17.96 14.06 -15.77
N GLU A 51 -18.04 12.82 -16.23
CA GLU A 51 -16.85 12.06 -16.64
C GLU A 51 -16.29 12.58 -17.96
N LYS A 52 -14.98 12.79 -17.97
CA LYS A 52 -14.16 13.04 -19.16
C LYS A 52 -13.05 12.00 -19.26
N LYS A 53 -12.41 11.92 -20.43
CA LYS A 53 -11.25 11.05 -20.62
C LYS A 53 -10.19 11.38 -19.58
N GLY A 54 -9.78 10.37 -18.80
CA GLY A 54 -8.73 10.50 -17.79
C GLY A 54 -7.34 10.18 -18.36
N PRO A 55 -6.29 10.45 -17.58
CA PRO A 55 -4.93 10.04 -17.93
C PRO A 55 -4.77 8.51 -17.80
N LYS A 56 -3.70 7.94 -18.37
CA LYS A 56 -3.35 6.53 -18.11
C LYS A 56 -2.78 6.34 -16.69
N CYS A 57 -2.05 7.34 -16.20
CA CYS A 57 -1.42 7.33 -14.89
C CYS A 57 -1.62 8.66 -14.17
N ILE A 58 -1.67 8.63 -12.85
CA ILE A 58 -1.68 9.79 -11.97
C ILE A 58 -0.43 9.80 -11.06
N PRO A 59 0.09 10.97 -10.70
CA PRO A 59 1.18 11.07 -9.73
C PRO A 59 0.70 10.61 -8.34
N ALA A 60 1.37 9.61 -7.77
CA ALA A 60 1.01 9.05 -6.46
C ALA A 60 1.19 10.08 -5.34
N THR A 61 2.19 10.95 -5.47
CA THR A 61 2.51 12.03 -4.53
C THR A 61 1.40 13.09 -4.43
N GLU A 62 0.54 13.19 -5.44
CA GLU A 62 -0.57 14.14 -5.43
C GLU A 62 -1.81 13.60 -4.73
N ILE A 63 -1.92 12.28 -4.50
CA ILE A 63 -3.10 11.65 -3.92
C ILE A 63 -3.21 12.04 -2.44
N ARG A 64 -4.30 12.74 -2.08
CA ARG A 64 -4.55 13.16 -0.69
C ARG A 64 -5.55 12.30 0.03
N ARG A 65 -6.58 11.84 -0.68
CA ARG A 65 -7.66 11.00 -0.18
C ARG A 65 -8.41 10.35 -1.32
N ALA A 66 -9.25 9.38 -0.98
CA ALA A 66 -10.18 8.74 -1.88
C ALA A 66 -11.62 8.85 -1.37
N ILE A 67 -12.59 8.79 -2.29
CA ILE A 67 -14.03 8.76 -2.00
C ILE A 67 -14.60 7.53 -2.68
N LEU A 68 -15.34 6.68 -1.93
CA LEU A 68 -16.10 5.61 -2.57
C LEU A 68 -17.27 6.23 -3.33
N SER A 69 -17.28 6.12 -4.65
CA SER A 69 -18.19 6.89 -5.49
C SER A 69 -19.25 6.04 -6.22
N GLY A 70 -19.01 4.74 -6.32
CA GLY A 70 -19.90 3.74 -6.90
C GLY A 70 -19.47 2.31 -6.50
N PRO A 71 -20.15 1.27 -7.00
CA PRO A 71 -19.87 -0.12 -6.64
C PRO A 71 -18.45 -0.57 -6.98
N GLU A 72 -17.88 -0.11 -8.09
CA GLU A 72 -16.52 -0.47 -8.55
C GLU A 72 -15.70 0.81 -8.81
N GLU A 73 -16.08 1.91 -8.15
CA GLU A 73 -15.55 3.24 -8.46
C GLU A 73 -15.02 3.96 -7.21
N VAL A 74 -13.73 4.30 -7.26
CA VAL A 74 -13.04 5.08 -6.23
C VAL A 74 -12.55 6.39 -6.83
N ASP A 75 -12.93 7.51 -6.25
CA ASP A 75 -12.51 8.82 -6.71
C ASP A 75 -11.33 9.33 -5.89
N PHE A 76 -10.16 9.45 -6.52
CA PHE A 76 -8.98 10.11 -5.95
C PHE A 76 -9.15 11.62 -5.98
N ILE A 77 -8.81 12.26 -4.86
CA ILE A 77 -8.69 13.71 -4.74
C ILE A 77 -7.22 14.08 -4.67
N LEU A 78 -6.79 14.86 -5.65
CA LEU A 78 -5.39 15.28 -5.80
C LEU A 78 -5.11 16.61 -5.07
N SER A 79 -3.83 16.96 -4.86
CA SER A 79 -3.44 18.21 -4.17
C SER A 79 -3.98 19.46 -4.87
N ASN A 80 -3.98 19.44 -6.20
CA ASN A 80 -4.48 20.50 -7.07
C ASN A 80 -6.02 20.60 -7.07
N ARG A 81 -6.71 19.81 -6.22
CA ARG A 81 -8.17 19.71 -6.10
C ARG A 81 -8.87 19.07 -7.30
N GLU A 82 -8.12 18.53 -8.24
CA GLU A 82 -8.71 17.70 -9.28
C GLU A 82 -9.25 16.40 -8.67
N ARG A 83 -10.29 15.88 -9.32
CA ARG A 83 -10.91 14.61 -8.97
C ARG A 83 -10.75 13.64 -10.13
N VAL A 84 -10.12 12.51 -9.85
CA VAL A 84 -9.90 11.44 -10.83
C VAL A 84 -10.57 10.18 -10.33
N ARG A 85 -11.54 9.69 -11.08
CA ARG A 85 -12.20 8.41 -10.82
C ARG A 85 -11.34 7.27 -11.33
N ALA A 86 -10.99 6.35 -10.45
CA ALA A 86 -10.52 5.01 -10.80
C ALA A 86 -11.74 4.10 -10.89
N ARG A 87 -11.87 3.41 -12.03
CA ARG A 87 -12.73 2.24 -12.12
C ARG A 87 -11.86 1.02 -11.87
N LEU A 88 -12.35 0.15 -10.99
CA LEU A 88 -11.73 -1.13 -10.70
C LEU A 88 -12.23 -2.17 -11.71
N GLU A 89 -11.52 -3.28 -11.83
CA GLU A 89 -11.97 -4.41 -12.64
C GLU A 89 -13.30 -5.01 -12.15
N ASP A 90 -13.98 -5.75 -13.03
CA ASP A 90 -15.28 -6.34 -12.74
C ASP A 90 -15.21 -7.27 -11.51
N GLY A 91 -16.19 -7.13 -10.61
CA GLY A 91 -16.25 -7.94 -9.38
C GLY A 91 -15.48 -7.35 -8.20
N CYS A 92 -14.87 -6.18 -8.36
CA CYS A 92 -14.20 -5.46 -7.29
C CYS A 92 -15.11 -4.45 -6.59
N GLU A 93 -15.72 -4.88 -5.48
CA GLU A 93 -16.57 -3.99 -4.71
C GLU A 93 -15.76 -2.91 -3.96
N ALA A 94 -16.02 -1.65 -4.29
CA ALA A 94 -15.48 -0.46 -3.63
C ALA A 94 -15.69 -0.48 -2.10
N LEU A 95 -16.74 -1.16 -1.62
CA LEU A 95 -17.01 -1.34 -0.20
C LEU A 95 -15.91 -2.11 0.54
N ASP A 96 -15.22 -3.04 -0.13
CA ASP A 96 -14.08 -3.77 0.44
C ASP A 96 -12.94 -2.83 0.85
N PHE A 97 -12.93 -1.62 0.28
CA PHE A 97 -11.90 -0.61 0.50
C PHE A 97 -12.33 0.52 1.45
N TYR A 98 -13.54 0.44 2.05
CA TYR A 98 -14.09 1.49 2.92
C TYR A 98 -13.22 1.80 4.16
N ALA A 99 -12.53 0.79 4.70
CA ALA A 99 -11.63 0.94 5.86
C ALA A 99 -10.28 1.61 5.53
N GLY A 100 -10.13 2.10 4.30
CA GLY A 100 -8.88 2.54 3.71
C GLY A 100 -8.22 1.44 2.87
N PHE A 101 -7.33 1.86 1.98
CA PHE A 101 -6.55 0.95 1.15
C PHE A 101 -5.12 1.44 0.98
N TYR A 102 -4.28 0.55 0.49
CA TYR A 102 -2.89 0.79 0.15
C TYR A 102 -2.71 0.76 -1.35
N LEU A 103 -1.72 1.52 -1.82
CA LEU A 103 -1.21 1.48 -3.18
C LEU A 103 0.30 1.28 -3.10
N GLN A 104 0.85 0.49 -4.02
CA GLN A 104 2.29 0.33 -4.21
C GLN A 104 2.69 1.01 -5.53
N PRO A 105 2.92 2.33 -5.53
CA PRO A 105 3.31 3.03 -6.75
C PRO A 105 4.67 2.58 -7.27
N GLU A 106 4.72 2.33 -8.57
CA GLU A 106 5.96 2.22 -9.33
C GLU A 106 6.26 3.56 -10.03
N ASP A 107 7.52 3.99 -9.98
CA ASP A 107 7.98 5.30 -10.50
C ASP A 107 7.19 6.50 -9.97
N TRP A 108 6.75 6.44 -8.70
CA TRP A 108 5.93 7.49 -8.05
C TRP A 108 4.60 7.77 -8.77
N ARG A 109 4.11 6.82 -9.57
CA ARG A 109 2.86 6.93 -10.33
C ARG A 109 1.97 5.74 -10.06
N ILE A 110 0.67 5.96 -10.19
CA ILE A 110 -0.36 4.93 -10.19
C ILE A 110 -0.99 4.92 -11.58
N CYS A 111 -1.03 3.77 -12.23
CA CYS A 111 -1.39 3.56 -13.61
C CYS A 111 -2.50 2.53 -13.72
N ALA A 112 -3.43 2.81 -14.63
CA ALA A 112 -4.42 1.85 -15.06
C ALA A 112 -3.75 0.64 -15.72
N GLU A 113 -4.35 -0.54 -15.53
CA GLU A 113 -3.93 -1.86 -16.03
C GLU A 113 -2.55 -2.32 -15.52
N ARG A 114 -2.02 -1.68 -14.48
CA ARG A 114 -0.73 -1.99 -13.88
C ARG A 114 -0.80 -2.09 -12.37
N ASP A 115 -1.40 -1.08 -11.75
CA ASP A 115 -1.38 -0.95 -10.30
C ASP A 115 -2.71 -1.39 -9.68
N GLU A 116 -2.61 -1.98 -8.50
CA GLU A 116 -3.74 -2.52 -7.75
C GLU A 116 -4.04 -1.67 -6.51
N VAL A 117 -5.31 -1.70 -6.11
CA VAL A 117 -5.80 -1.18 -4.85
C VAL A 117 -5.87 -2.34 -3.85
N HIS A 118 -5.17 -2.22 -2.72
CA HIS A 118 -5.12 -3.26 -1.71
C HIS A 118 -5.92 -2.86 -0.47
N SER A 119 -6.97 -3.62 -0.15
CA SER A 119 -7.76 -3.43 1.06
C SER A 119 -6.97 -3.85 2.30
N ARG A 120 -7.26 -3.19 3.42
CA ARG A 120 -6.81 -3.64 4.74
C ARG A 120 -7.36 -5.01 5.14
N MET A 121 -8.44 -5.45 4.49
CA MET A 121 -9.09 -6.74 4.74
C MET A 121 -8.60 -7.85 3.78
N GLY A 122 -7.63 -7.55 2.90
CA GLY A 122 -6.99 -8.55 2.03
C GLY A 122 -7.53 -8.63 0.60
N ALA A 123 -8.58 -7.86 0.24
CA ALA A 123 -8.99 -7.72 -1.16
C ALA A 123 -7.91 -6.97 -1.97
N SER A 124 -7.72 -7.37 -3.23
CA SER A 124 -6.81 -6.73 -4.18
C SER A 124 -7.51 -6.57 -5.50
N CYS A 125 -7.46 -5.38 -6.09
CA CYS A 125 -8.22 -5.06 -7.30
C CYS A 125 -7.44 -4.17 -8.25
N THR A 126 -7.33 -4.60 -9.50
CA THR A 126 -6.67 -3.85 -10.57
C THR A 126 -7.46 -2.59 -10.90
N ILE A 127 -6.75 -1.48 -11.12
CA ILE A 127 -7.35 -0.27 -11.67
C ILE A 127 -7.54 -0.47 -13.18
N GLU A 128 -8.78 -0.64 -13.63
CA GLU A 128 -9.10 -0.80 -15.06
C GLU A 128 -8.78 0.50 -15.84
N ARG A 129 -9.21 1.66 -15.32
CA ARG A 129 -9.04 2.95 -16.02
C ARG A 129 -9.32 4.14 -15.13
N PHE A 130 -8.78 5.29 -15.55
CA PHE A 130 -9.11 6.59 -14.98
C PHE A 130 -10.10 7.40 -15.83
N ARG A 131 -10.91 8.20 -15.14
CA ARG A 131 -11.77 9.26 -15.70
C ARG A 131 -11.55 10.55 -14.93
N HIS A 132 -11.40 11.65 -15.66
CA HIS A 132 -11.33 12.97 -15.02
C HIS A 132 -12.76 13.42 -14.70
N LEU A 133 -13.00 13.92 -13.49
CA LEU A 133 -14.31 14.38 -13.06
C LEU A 133 -14.36 15.89 -13.05
N VAL A 134 -15.22 16.46 -13.90
CA VAL A 134 -15.45 17.90 -13.98
C VAL A 134 -16.73 18.24 -13.22
N PRO A 135 -16.71 19.23 -12.32
CA PRO A 135 -17.90 19.64 -11.59
C PRO A 135 -18.90 20.32 -12.53
N ARG A 136 -20.17 19.95 -12.40
CA ARG A 136 -21.32 20.63 -13.00
C ARG A 136 -22.27 21.01 -11.86
N GLU A 137 -22.63 22.28 -11.77
CA GLU A 137 -23.63 22.72 -10.81
C GLU A 137 -24.97 22.03 -11.13
N ARG A 138 -25.64 21.53 -10.09
CA ARG A 138 -26.98 20.98 -10.22
C ARG A 138 -27.94 22.15 -10.23
N ASP A 139 -28.67 22.33 -11.34
CA ASP A 139 -29.73 23.34 -11.50
C ASP A 139 -30.84 23.20 -10.44
#